data_AF-A0A392P4D2-F1
#
_entry.id   AF-A0A392P4D2-F1
#
_cell.length_a   1.000
_cell.length_b   1.000
_cell.length_c   1.000
_cell.angle_alpha   90.00
_cell.angle_beta   90.00
_cell.angle_gamma   90.00
#
_symmetry.space_group_name_H-M   'P 1'
#
loop_
_entity.id
_entity.type
_entity.pdbx_description
1 polymer ?
#
loop_
_entity_poly.entity_id
_entity_poly.type
_entity_poly.pdbx_seq_one_letter_code
_entity_poly.pdbx_strand_id
1 'polypeptide(L)'
;CSDAENVFDGFELQHKRKQVVEVSGSTAMKVRHFFSSSSPLAFRFRMAHQIKEIRDRLDKVAADGIRFGLATISIDLGLVVQRREMTHSHVDASDVIGRENDREEIIKLLMQPHPHGDGDKSLCVIPIVGIGGLGKTTLAKLVFNDKRMDDLFRLKMWIFDSGSYSPRKP
;
A
#
# COMPACT_ATOMS: atom_id res chain seq x y z
N CYS A 1 -8.50 16.25 -7.43
CA CYS A 1 -7.77 15.78 -8.63
C CYS A 1 -8.44 16.23 -9.93
N SER A 2 -9.75 16.02 -10.11
CA SER A 2 -10.47 16.38 -11.34
C SER A 2 -10.27 17.84 -11.84
N ASP A 3 -10.16 18.83 -10.96
CA ASP A 3 -10.00 20.23 -11.39
C ASP A 3 -8.63 20.51 -12.04
N ALA A 4 -7.57 19.86 -11.58
CA ALA A 4 -6.23 20.00 -12.15
C ALA A 4 -6.11 19.25 -13.50
N GLU A 5 -6.73 18.07 -13.59
CA GLU A 5 -6.85 17.30 -14.82
C GLU A 5 -7.61 18.09 -15.91
N ASN A 6 -8.71 18.76 -15.54
CA ASN A 6 -9.47 19.61 -16.47
C ASN A 6 -8.65 20.77 -17.06
N VAL A 7 -7.71 21.35 -16.29
CA VAL A 7 -6.80 22.39 -16.80
C VAL A 7 -5.82 21.78 -17.81
N PHE A 8 -5.26 20.61 -17.50
CA PHE A 8 -4.32 19.90 -18.38
C PHE A 8 -4.98 19.49 -19.70
N ASP A 9 -6.17 18.89 -19.64
CA ASP A 9 -6.97 18.51 -20.81
C ASP A 9 -7.32 19.74 -21.67
N GLY A 10 -7.56 20.89 -21.04
CA GLY A 10 -7.76 22.16 -21.71
C GLY A 10 -6.57 22.56 -22.58
N PHE A 11 -5.34 22.41 -22.07
CA PHE A 11 -4.11 22.69 -22.82
C PHE A 11 -3.90 21.70 -23.97
N GLU A 12 -4.12 20.40 -23.75
CA GLU A 12 -4.00 19.38 -24.81
C GLU A 12 -5.00 19.62 -25.95
N LEU A 13 -6.25 19.96 -25.61
CA LEU A 13 -7.28 20.27 -26.59
C LEU A 13 -6.91 21.50 -27.44
N GLN A 14 -6.34 22.53 -26.81
CA GLN A 14 -5.88 23.72 -27.54
C GLN A 14 -4.69 23.41 -28.46
N HIS A 15 -3.74 22.59 -28.01
CA HIS A 15 -2.60 22.17 -28.81
C HIS A 15 -3.06 21.45 -30.08
N LYS A 16 -3.98 20.49 -29.94
CA LYS A 16 -4.57 19.77 -31.08
C LYS A 16 -5.31 20.71 -32.04
N ARG A 17 -6.09 21.68 -31.52
CA ARG A 17 -6.78 22.69 -32.35
C ARG A 17 -5.80 23.57 -33.14
N LYS A 18 -4.71 24.00 -32.51
CA LYS A 18 -3.67 24.82 -33.17
C LYS A 18 -3.02 24.04 -34.32
N GLN A 19 -2.70 22.76 -34.10
CA GLN A 19 -2.13 21.89 -35.13
C GLN A 19 -3.07 21.72 -36.34
N VAL A 20 -4.38 21.53 -36.12
CA VAL A 20 -5.37 21.42 -37.21
C VAL A 20 -5.46 22.72 -38.04
N VAL A 21 -5.43 23.89 -37.38
CA VAL A 21 -5.45 25.19 -38.08
C VAL A 21 -4.15 25.45 -38.85
N GLU A 22 -3.01 24.96 -38.35
CA GLU A 22 -1.72 25.08 -39.04
C GLU A 22 -1.61 24.17 -40.26
N VAL A 23 -2.13 22.94 -40.18
CA VAL A 23 -2.07 21.93 -41.27
C VAL A 23 -3.12 22.16 -42.36
N SER A 24 -4.30 22.71 -42.04
CA SER A 24 -5.44 22.75 -42.98
C SER A 24 -6.09 24.14 -43.17
N GLY A 25 -5.62 25.18 -42.47
CA GLY A 25 -6.28 26.50 -42.47
C GLY A 25 -5.75 27.48 -43.53
N SER A 26 -6.67 28.09 -44.30
CA SER A 26 -6.39 29.27 -45.14
C SER A 26 -6.01 30.50 -44.30
N THR A 27 -5.26 31.47 -44.85
CA THR A 27 -4.82 32.70 -44.17
C THR A 27 -5.98 33.47 -43.52
N ALA A 28 -7.16 33.52 -44.14
CA ALA A 28 -8.35 34.15 -43.58
C ALA A 28 -8.90 33.41 -42.34
N MET A 29 -8.77 32.08 -42.29
CA MET A 29 -9.20 31.23 -41.17
C MET A 29 -8.25 31.35 -39.97
N LYS A 30 -6.95 31.50 -40.23
CA LYS A 30 -5.93 31.79 -39.21
C LYS A 30 -6.20 33.13 -38.51
N VAL A 31 -6.55 34.18 -39.26
CA VAL A 31 -6.88 35.50 -38.70
C VAL A 31 -8.19 35.45 -37.92
N ARG A 32 -9.26 34.81 -38.44
CA ARG A 32 -10.55 34.67 -37.71
C ARG A 32 -10.43 33.86 -36.42
N HIS A 33 -9.57 32.83 -36.37
CA HIS A 33 -9.32 32.06 -35.14
C HIS A 33 -8.68 32.93 -34.03
N PHE A 34 -7.88 33.94 -34.41
CA PHE A 34 -7.25 34.85 -33.47
C PHE A 34 -8.26 35.78 -32.76
N PHE A 35 -9.37 36.10 -33.42
CA PHE A 35 -10.41 37.02 -32.93
C PHE A 35 -11.71 36.33 -32.47
N SER A 36 -11.82 35.02 -32.58
CA SER A 36 -12.95 34.23 -32.04
C SER A 36 -12.78 33.96 -30.54
N SER A 37 -13.78 33.40 -29.86
CA SER A 37 -13.73 32.99 -28.43
C SER A 37 -12.61 31.98 -28.09
N SER A 38 -11.85 31.57 -29.10
CA SER A 38 -10.61 30.80 -29.03
C SER A 38 -9.34 31.67 -29.11
N SER A 39 -9.42 32.97 -28.77
CA SER A 39 -8.24 33.84 -28.75
C SER A 39 -7.21 33.31 -27.73
N PRO A 40 -5.91 33.23 -28.08
CA PRO A 40 -4.89 32.70 -27.19
C PRO A 40 -4.84 33.42 -25.83
N LEU A 41 -5.16 34.72 -25.81
CA LEU A 41 -5.18 35.53 -24.60
C LEU A 41 -6.39 35.22 -23.72
N ALA A 42 -7.60 35.11 -24.28
CA ALA A 42 -8.79 34.76 -23.50
C ALA A 42 -8.69 33.35 -22.91
N PHE A 43 -8.12 32.40 -23.67
CA PHE A 43 -7.85 31.05 -23.17
C PHE A 43 -6.84 31.04 -22.03
N ARG A 44 -5.70 31.73 -22.19
CA ARG A 44 -4.68 31.86 -21.13
C ARG A 44 -5.25 32.50 -19.87
N PHE A 45 -6.08 33.54 -20.03
CA PHE A 45 -6.74 34.20 -18.91
C PHE A 45 -7.71 33.25 -18.18
N ARG A 46 -8.53 32.50 -18.92
CA ARG A 46 -9.43 31.50 -18.36
C ARG A 46 -8.67 30.40 -17.60
N MET A 47 -7.58 29.88 -18.17
CA MET A 47 -6.76 28.85 -17.50
C MET A 47 -6.06 29.42 -16.26
N ALA A 48 -5.51 30.63 -16.33
CA ALA A 48 -4.89 31.30 -15.20
C ALA A 48 -5.88 31.50 -14.04
N HIS A 49 -7.13 31.86 -14.35
CA HIS A 49 -8.20 31.95 -13.36
C HIS A 49 -8.48 30.60 -12.70
N GLN A 50 -8.60 29.52 -13.47
CA GLN A 50 -8.83 28.18 -12.92
C GLN A 50 -7.66 27.69 -12.04
N ILE A 51 -6.42 27.94 -12.46
CA ILE A 51 -5.23 27.63 -11.65
C ILE A 51 -5.24 28.40 -10.33
N LYS A 52 -5.62 29.69 -10.37
CA LYS A 52 -5.75 30.52 -9.18
C LYS A 52 -6.82 29.96 -8.24
N GLU A 53 -7.98 29.58 -8.75
CA GLU A 53 -9.07 29.01 -7.94
C GLU A 53 -8.66 27.70 -7.25
N ILE A 54 -7.92 26.81 -7.95
CA ILE A 54 -7.38 25.59 -7.37
C ILE A 54 -6.39 25.91 -6.24
N ARG A 55 -5.51 26.90 -6.45
CA ARG A 55 -4.55 27.34 -5.43
C ARG A 55 -5.27 27.89 -4.20
N ASP A 56 -6.22 28.80 -4.39
CA ASP A 56 -6.96 29.42 -3.29
C ASP A 56 -7.74 28.35 -2.48
N ARG A 57 -8.29 27.33 -3.14
CA ARG A 57 -8.93 26.19 -2.48
C ARG A 57 -7.94 25.32 -1.71
N LEU A 58 -6.75 25.06 -2.26
CA LEU A 58 -5.71 24.30 -1.59
C LEU A 58 -5.18 25.04 -0.36
N ASP A 59 -4.95 26.35 -0.47
CA ASP A 59 -4.52 27.21 0.63
C ASP A 59 -5.58 27.26 1.73
N LYS A 60 -6.86 27.30 1.36
CA LYS A 60 -7.97 27.22 2.32
C LYS A 60 -7.98 25.87 3.05
N VAL A 61 -7.83 24.76 2.33
CA VAL A 61 -7.77 23.42 2.94
C VAL A 61 -6.55 23.28 3.84
N ALA A 62 -5.40 23.83 3.46
CA ALA A 62 -4.20 23.85 4.28
C ALA A 62 -4.40 24.67 5.56
N ALA A 63 -4.99 25.86 5.45
CA ALA A 63 -5.31 26.71 6.59
C ALA A 63 -6.35 26.08 7.53
N ASP A 64 -7.40 25.47 6.98
CA ASP A 64 -8.39 24.73 7.75
C ASP A 64 -7.73 23.53 8.44
N GLY A 65 -6.84 22.80 7.76
CA GLY A 65 -6.07 21.71 8.35
C GLY A 65 -5.24 22.15 9.55
N ILE A 66 -4.54 23.27 9.45
CA ILE A 66 -3.82 23.88 10.59
C ILE A 66 -4.80 24.27 11.71
N ARG A 67 -5.94 24.89 11.37
CA ARG A 67 -6.97 25.32 12.35
C ARG A 67 -7.57 24.15 13.11
N PHE A 68 -7.74 23.00 12.46
CA PHE A 68 -8.24 21.77 13.08
C PHE A 68 -7.12 20.95 13.77
N GLY A 69 -5.89 21.46 13.82
CA GLY A 69 -4.78 20.76 14.46
C GLY A 69 -4.37 19.48 13.71
N LEU A 70 -4.65 19.39 12.40
CA LEU A 70 -4.16 18.31 11.53
C LEU A 70 -2.66 18.51 11.30
N ALA A 71 -1.86 18.20 12.32
CA ALA A 71 -0.42 18.10 12.18
C ALA A 71 -0.14 17.02 11.13
N THR A 72 0.68 17.34 10.14
CA THR A 72 1.35 16.32 9.33
C THR A 72 2.21 15.53 10.32
N ILE A 73 1.67 14.44 10.84
CA ILE A 73 2.46 13.47 11.56
C ILE A 73 3.37 12.88 10.48
N SER A 74 4.56 13.47 10.33
CA SER A 74 5.71 12.78 9.77
C SER A 74 6.03 11.68 10.76
N ILE A 75 5.20 10.64 10.72
CA ILE A 75 5.53 9.42 11.39
C ILE A 75 6.78 8.97 10.65
N ASP A 76 7.93 9.14 11.30
CA ASP A 76 9.08 8.33 10.99
C ASP A 76 8.55 6.90 10.89
N LEU A 77 8.58 6.33 9.68
CA LEU A 77 7.95 5.04 9.39
C LEU A 77 8.48 3.95 10.34
N GLY A 78 9.64 4.18 10.98
CA GLY A 78 10.18 3.40 12.08
C GLY A 78 9.32 3.37 13.37
N LEU A 79 8.62 4.46 13.73
CA LEU A 79 7.82 4.54 14.97
C LEU A 79 6.44 3.88 14.86
N VAL A 80 5.80 3.86 13.69
CA VAL A 80 4.54 3.09 13.51
C VAL A 80 4.80 1.58 13.54
N VAL A 81 5.97 1.14 13.08
CA VAL A 81 6.39 -0.27 13.21
C VAL A 81 6.56 -0.65 14.68
N GLN A 82 7.01 0.27 15.54
CA GLN A 82 7.11 0.03 16.98
C GLN A 82 5.74 -0.15 17.67
N ARG A 83 4.66 0.44 17.13
CA ARG A 83 3.33 0.42 17.77
C ARG A 83 2.43 -0.73 17.31
N ARG A 84 2.72 -1.35 16.16
CA ARG A 84 2.20 -2.71 15.91
C ARG A 84 2.98 -3.62 16.84
N GLU A 85 2.33 -4.10 17.90
CA GLU A 85 2.90 -5.11 18.79
C GLU A 85 3.63 -6.15 17.95
N MET A 86 4.96 -6.11 17.98
CA MET A 86 5.78 -7.16 17.43
C MET A 86 5.30 -8.41 18.14
N THR A 87 4.72 -9.37 17.42
CA THR A 87 4.30 -10.59 18.07
C THR A 87 5.56 -11.36 18.41
N HIS A 88 6.08 -11.16 19.62
CA HIS A 88 7.16 -11.96 20.16
C HIS A 88 6.77 -13.43 20.08
N SER A 89 7.73 -14.32 19.81
CA SER A 89 7.44 -15.76 19.67
C SER A 89 6.86 -16.36 20.95
N HIS A 90 7.12 -15.75 22.10
CA HIS A 90 6.66 -16.23 23.40
C HIS A 90 5.15 -16.07 23.58
N VAL A 91 4.55 -17.10 24.18
CA VAL A 91 3.19 -17.14 24.71
C VAL A 91 3.25 -17.98 25.98
N ASP A 92 2.57 -17.54 27.04
CA ASP A 92 2.38 -18.41 28.20
C ASP A 92 1.35 -19.49 27.83
N ALA A 93 1.79 -20.75 27.85
CA ALA A 93 0.94 -21.87 27.46
C ALA A 93 -0.17 -22.14 28.48
N SER A 94 -0.03 -21.71 29.75
CA SER A 94 -1.08 -21.88 30.75
C SER A 94 -2.29 -20.98 30.54
N ASP A 95 -2.11 -19.87 29.82
CA ASP A 95 -3.17 -18.88 29.58
C ASP A 95 -4.04 -19.21 28.36
N VAL A 96 -3.71 -20.28 27.62
CA VAL A 96 -4.45 -20.70 26.43
C VAL A 96 -5.24 -21.96 26.75
N ILE A 97 -6.56 -21.89 26.57
CA ILE A 97 -7.50 -22.98 26.86
C ILE A 97 -8.14 -23.49 25.57
N GLY A 98 -8.26 -24.81 25.42
CA GLY A 98 -9.07 -25.44 24.38
C GLY A 98 -8.39 -25.52 23.01
N ARG A 99 -7.06 -25.39 22.98
CA ARG A 99 -6.23 -25.48 21.75
C ARG A 99 -5.29 -26.68 21.77
N GLU A 100 -5.45 -27.57 22.73
CA GLU A 100 -4.56 -28.71 22.95
C GLU A 100 -4.63 -29.68 21.76
N ASN A 101 -5.85 -30.00 21.29
CA ASN A 101 -6.02 -30.91 20.17
C ASN A 101 -5.44 -30.36 18.85
N ASP A 102 -5.71 -29.09 18.54
CA ASP A 102 -5.16 -28.42 17.36
C ASP A 102 -3.62 -28.40 17.39
N ARG A 103 -3.03 -28.13 18.56
CA ARG A 103 -1.57 -28.15 18.76
C ARG A 103 -1.01 -29.54 18.51
N GLU A 104 -1.61 -30.58 19.08
CA GLU A 104 -1.15 -31.96 18.92
C GLU A 104 -1.24 -32.43 17.47
N GLU A 105 -2.28 -32.04 16.74
CA GLU A 105 -2.44 -32.39 15.33
C GLU A 105 -1.32 -31.79 14.47
N ILE A 106 -1.00 -30.50 14.67
CA ILE A 106 0.10 -29.84 13.96
C ILE A 106 1.45 -30.49 14.29
N ILE A 107 1.70 -30.80 15.57
CA ILE A 107 2.94 -31.45 15.99
C ILE A 107 3.08 -32.83 15.37
N LYS A 108 1.99 -33.60 15.31
CA LYS A 108 1.98 -34.90 14.65
C LYS A 108 2.33 -34.79 13.17
N LEU A 109 1.79 -33.78 12.46
CA LEU A 109 2.15 -33.52 11.06
C LEU A 109 3.64 -33.18 10.90
N LEU A 110 4.21 -32.39 11.81
CA LEU A 110 5.64 -32.03 11.78
C LEU A 110 6.55 -33.22 12.09
N MET A 111 6.12 -34.16 12.92
CA MET A 111 6.88 -35.37 13.29
C MET A 111 6.75 -36.52 12.28
N GLN A 112 5.84 -36.44 11.30
CA GLN A 112 5.67 -37.50 10.33
C GLN A 112 6.89 -37.61 9.39
N PRO A 113 7.47 -38.82 9.23
CA PRO A 113 8.52 -39.03 8.26
C PRO A 113 7.96 -38.80 6.85
N HIS A 114 8.64 -37.97 6.06
CA HIS A 114 8.20 -37.64 4.71
C HIS A 114 8.40 -38.87 3.80
N PRO A 115 7.34 -39.50 3.25
CA PRO A 115 7.45 -40.81 2.59
C PRO A 115 8.12 -40.83 1.21
N HIS A 116 8.59 -39.68 0.71
CA HIS A 116 9.11 -39.56 -0.64
C HIS A 116 10.38 -38.71 -0.67
N GLY A 117 11.48 -39.33 -1.12
CA GLY A 117 12.61 -38.59 -1.68
C GLY A 117 13.96 -39.02 -1.11
N ASP A 118 14.56 -39.99 -1.77
CA ASP A 118 16.01 -40.04 -1.97
C ASP A 118 16.47 -38.62 -2.43
N GLY A 119 17.14 -37.87 -1.56
CA GLY A 119 17.66 -36.52 -1.86
C GLY A 119 16.92 -35.31 -1.25
N ASP A 120 17.32 -34.94 -0.04
CA ASP A 120 17.57 -33.58 0.50
C ASP A 120 16.58 -32.39 0.33
N LYS A 121 15.38 -32.48 -0.27
CA LYS A 121 14.55 -31.27 -0.48
C LYS A 121 13.03 -31.43 -0.38
N SER A 122 12.52 -32.09 0.66
CA SER A 122 11.08 -32.04 0.97
C SER A 122 10.77 -30.83 1.85
N LEU A 123 10.05 -29.83 1.31
CA LEU A 123 9.58 -28.66 2.06
C LEU A 123 8.17 -28.93 2.60
N CYS A 124 8.02 -28.93 3.93
CA CYS A 124 6.73 -29.04 4.60
C CYS A 124 6.15 -27.66 4.92
N VAL A 125 4.91 -27.39 4.50
CA VAL A 125 4.20 -26.14 4.80
C VAL A 125 2.85 -26.46 5.42
N ILE A 126 2.57 -25.91 6.61
CA ILE A 126 1.31 -26.08 7.33
C ILE A 126 0.60 -24.72 7.45
N PRO A 127 -0.41 -24.43 6.60
CA PRO A 127 -1.15 -23.18 6.67
C PRO A 127 -2.19 -23.19 7.80
N ILE A 128 -2.23 -22.14 8.63
CA ILE A 128 -3.27 -21.93 9.64
C ILE A 128 -4.23 -20.84 9.14
N VAL A 129 -5.45 -21.24 8.79
CA VAL A 129 -6.47 -20.36 8.17
C VAL A 129 -7.67 -20.17 9.09
N GLY A 130 -8.31 -19.00 9.02
CA GLY A 130 -9.49 -18.69 9.81
C GLY A 130 -9.72 -17.19 9.95
N ILE A 131 -10.87 -16.81 10.49
CA ILE A 131 -11.27 -15.41 10.68
C ILE A 131 -10.33 -14.64 11.62
N GLY A 132 -10.36 -13.31 11.54
CA GLY A 132 -9.62 -12.43 12.45
C GLY A 132 -10.01 -12.66 13.91
N GLY A 133 -9.06 -12.49 14.84
CA GLY A 133 -9.30 -12.67 16.28
C GLY A 133 -9.39 -14.12 16.77
N LEU A 134 -9.36 -15.12 15.89
CA LEU A 134 -9.51 -16.53 16.27
C LEU A 134 -8.31 -17.14 17.03
N GLY A 135 -7.21 -16.40 17.19
CA GLY A 135 -6.02 -16.92 17.89
C GLY A 135 -5.10 -17.79 17.03
N LYS A 136 -5.12 -17.65 15.70
CA LYS A 136 -4.23 -18.38 14.78
C LYS A 136 -2.75 -18.22 15.12
N THR A 137 -2.33 -16.98 15.36
CA THR A 137 -0.95 -16.67 15.76
C THR A 137 -0.63 -17.27 17.13
N THR A 138 -1.59 -17.30 18.04
CA THR A 138 -1.46 -17.95 19.36
C THR A 138 -1.21 -19.45 19.21
N LEU A 139 -1.98 -20.13 18.36
CA LEU A 139 -1.76 -21.56 18.07
C LEU A 139 -0.38 -21.82 17.46
N ALA A 140 0.05 -21.00 16.49
CA ALA A 140 1.39 -21.11 15.91
C ALA A 140 2.51 -20.95 16.96
N LYS A 141 2.35 -20.00 17.90
CA LYS A 141 3.30 -19.80 19.00
C LYS A 141 3.31 -20.99 19.98
N LEU A 142 2.15 -21.59 20.27
CA LEU A 142 2.07 -22.78 21.13
C LEU A 142 2.84 -23.96 20.55
N VAL A 143 2.72 -24.18 19.24
CA VAL A 143 3.49 -25.20 18.53
C VAL A 143 4.97 -24.83 18.53
N PHE A 144 5.32 -23.60 18.15
CA PHE A 144 6.72 -23.15 18.05
C PHE A 144 7.51 -23.31 19.37
N ASN A 145 6.87 -23.02 20.52
CA ASN A 145 7.47 -23.12 21.84
C ASN A 145 7.28 -24.50 22.50
N ASP A 146 6.72 -25.50 21.81
CA ASP A 146 6.65 -26.86 22.33
C ASP A 146 8.06 -27.47 22.42
N LYS A 147 8.38 -28.09 23.56
CA LYS A 147 9.70 -28.70 23.81
C LYS A 147 10.07 -29.74 22.75
N ARG A 148 9.09 -30.48 22.21
CA ARG A 148 9.32 -31.46 21.13
C ARG A 148 9.84 -30.80 19.85
N MET A 149 9.53 -29.51 19.62
CA MET A 149 10.06 -28.77 18.49
C MET A 149 11.53 -28.38 18.68
N ASP A 150 12.00 -28.22 19.92
CA ASP A 150 13.43 -27.98 20.19
C ASP A 150 14.27 -29.20 19.82
N ASP A 151 13.75 -30.40 20.09
CA ASP A 151 14.41 -31.66 19.74
C ASP A 151 14.36 -31.94 18.23
N LEU A 152 13.24 -31.59 17.59
CA LEU A 152 13.01 -31.83 16.16
C LEU A 152 13.79 -30.85 15.26
N PHE A 153 13.86 -29.58 15.63
CA PHE A 153 14.46 -28.52 14.82
C PHE A 153 15.66 -27.89 15.53
N ARG A 154 16.87 -28.19 15.03
CA ARG A 154 18.12 -27.58 15.52
C ARG A 154 18.12 -26.05 15.42
N LEU A 155 17.39 -25.50 14.45
CA LEU A 155 17.23 -24.07 14.23
C LEU A 155 15.75 -23.77 14.01
N LYS A 156 15.23 -22.78 14.74
CA LYS A 156 13.86 -22.28 14.62
C LYS A 156 13.89 -20.75 14.57
N MET A 157 13.07 -20.16 13.71
CA MET A 157 12.98 -18.71 13.57
C MET A 157 11.51 -18.29 13.53
N TRP A 158 11.19 -17.21 14.25
CA TRP A 158 9.89 -16.56 14.22
C TRP A 158 10.00 -15.21 13.52
N ILE A 159 9.24 -15.02 12.45
CA ILE A 159 9.21 -13.76 11.69
C ILE A 159 7.79 -13.20 11.77
N PHE A 160 7.70 -11.93 12.17
CA PHE A 160 6.49 -11.13 12.02
C PHE A 160 6.71 -10.13 10.89
N ASP A 161 5.87 -10.19 9.85
CA ASP A 161 5.87 -9.18 8.79
C ASP A 161 4.77 -8.16 9.07
N SER A 162 5.18 -6.91 9.26
CA SER A 162 4.28 -5.78 9.46
C SER A 162 3.75 -5.19 8.15
N GLY A 163 4.11 -5.76 6.99
CA GLY A 163 3.61 -5.37 5.67
C GLY A 163 4.40 -4.25 5.00
N SER A 164 5.60 -3.91 5.49
CA SER A 164 6.53 -2.99 4.83
C SER A 164 7.62 -3.77 4.09
N TYR A 165 7.22 -4.45 3.01
CA TYR A 165 8.16 -5.20 2.17
C TYR A 165 9.03 -4.23 1.35
N SER A 166 10.29 -4.09 1.74
CA SER A 166 11.32 -3.41 0.93
C SER A 166 12.25 -4.48 0.38
N PRO A 167 12.25 -4.76 -0.94
CA PRO A 167 13.20 -5.71 -1.50
C PRO A 167 14.62 -5.20 -1.25
N ARG A 168 15.44 -6.01 -0.59
CA ARG A 168 16.88 -5.72 -0.49
C ARG A 168 17.45 -5.78 -1.91
N LYS A 169 17.96 -4.65 -2.40
CA LYS A 169 18.75 -4.63 -3.63
C LYS A 169 20.07 -5.38 -3.37
N PRO A 170 20.51 -6.21 -4.34
CA PRO A 170 21.78 -6.93 -4.25
C PRO A 170 22.98 -5.99 -4.18
#